data_AF-A0A529VUD9-F1
#
_entry.id   AF-A0A529VUD9-F1
#
_cell.length_a   1.000
_cell.length_b   1.000
_cell.length_c   1.000
_cell.angle_alpha   90.00
_cell.angle_beta   90.00
_cell.angle_gamma   90.00
#
_symmetry.space_group_name_H-M   'P 1'
#
loop_
_entity.id
_entity.type
_entity.pdbx_description
1 polymer ?
#
loop_
_entity_poly.entity_id
_entity_poly.type
_entity_poly.pdbx_seq_one_letter_code
_entity_poly.pdbx_strand_id
1 'polypeptide(L)' 'HAPIGLDIGAASPAEIAVAVLAQTIHAFRSRGLETKGAVA' A
#
# COMPACT_ATOMS: atom_id res chain seq x y z
N HIS A 1 -9.96 -2.19 15.81
CA HIS A 1 -8.49 -2.07 15.70
C HIS A 1 -8.06 -3.00 14.57
N ALA A 2 -7.52 -2.46 13.48
CA ALA A 2 -6.99 -3.26 12.37
C ALA A 2 -5.56 -2.77 12.13
N PRO A 3 -4.54 -3.64 12.21
CA PRO A 3 -3.17 -3.22 11.93
C PRO A 3 -3.08 -2.69 10.49
N ILE A 4 -2.37 -1.58 10.33
CA ILE A 4 -2.10 -0.97 9.03
C ILE A 4 -0.83 -1.59 8.43
N GLY A 5 -0.76 -1.68 7.10
CA GLY A 5 0.37 -2.26 6.38
C GLY A 5 0.19 -3.74 6.02
N LEU A 6 1.01 -4.22 5.07
CA LEU A 6 1.09 -5.64 4.72
C LEU A 6 1.81 -6.44 5.81
N ASP A 7 1.44 -7.72 5.94
CA ASP A 7 2.09 -8.65 6.85
C ASP A 7 3.48 -9.03 6.35
N ILE A 8 4.50 -8.37 6.90
CA ILE A 8 5.92 -8.61 6.61
C ILE A 8 6.72 -8.92 7.88
N GLY A 9 6.05 -9.13 9.03
CA GLY A 9 6.71 -9.29 10.33
C GLY A 9 7.38 -8.00 10.85
N ALA A 10 6.81 -6.82 10.56
CA ALA A 10 7.38 -5.54 10.96
C ALA A 10 7.40 -5.34 12.49
N ALA A 11 8.56 -4.96 13.02
CA ALA A 11 8.81 -4.66 14.44
C ALA A 11 9.41 -3.27 14.66
N SER A 12 10.24 -2.78 13.74
CA SER A 12 10.85 -1.45 13.82
C SER A 12 9.99 -0.37 13.13
N PRO A 13 10.09 0.93 13.51
CA PRO A 13 9.36 2.00 12.83
C PRO A 13 9.63 2.07 11.31
N ALA A 14 10.86 1.77 10.90
CA ALA A 14 11.23 1.73 9.49
C ALA A 14 10.51 0.58 8.75
N GLU A 15 10.41 -0.60 9.37
CA GLU A 15 9.67 -1.74 8.80
C GLU A 15 8.17 -1.44 8.71
N ILE A 16 7.58 -0.79 9.72
CA ILE A 16 6.17 -0.37 9.70
C ILE A 16 5.92 0.56 8.51
N ALA A 17 6.81 1.53 8.27
CA ALA A 17 6.69 2.44 7.12
C ALA A 17 6.69 1.70 5.78
N VAL A 18 7.56 0.69 5.62
CA VAL A 18 7.61 -0.16 4.42
C VAL A 18 6.32 -0.98 4.28
N ALA A 19 5.80 -1.56 5.36
CA ALA A 19 4.55 -2.31 5.35
C ALA A 19 3.37 -1.45 4.85
N VAL A 20 3.29 -0.20 5.31
CA VAL A 20 2.26 0.77 4.90
C VAL A 20 2.42 1.17 3.43
N LEU A 21 3.64 1.48 2.99
CA LEU A 21 3.91 1.82 1.59
C LEU A 21 3.56 0.65 0.66
N ALA A 22 3.92 -0.57 1.04
CA ALA A 22 3.62 -1.77 0.27
C ALA A 22 2.10 -2.01 0.15
N GLN A 23 1.34 -1.82 1.23
CA GLN A 23 -0.12 -1.88 1.21
C GLN A 23 -0.72 -0.84 0.25
N THR A 24 -0.19 0.39 0.28
CA THR A 24 -0.63 1.48 -0.58
C THR A 24 -0.40 1.13 -2.05
N ILE A 25 0.82 0.69 -2.42
CA ILE A 25 1.17 0.26 -3.77
C ILE A 25 0.28 -0.90 -4.22
N HIS A 26 0.06 -1.89 -3.35
CA HIS A 26 -0.79 -3.04 -3.64
C HIS A 26 -2.23 -2.61 -3.96
N ALA A 27 -2.80 -1.70 -3.17
CA ALA A 27 -4.14 -1.17 -3.40
C ALA A 27 -4.25 -0.46 -4.78
N PHE A 28 -3.28 0.38 -5.14
CA PHE A 28 -3.28 1.07 -6.44
C PHE A 28 -3.05 0.14 -7.63
N ARG A 29 -2.25 -0.92 -7.46
CA ARG A 29 -2.00 -1.90 -8.54
C ARG A 29 -3.15 -2.89 -8.71
N SER A 30 -3.76 -3.35 -7.61
CA SER A 30 -4.84 -4.33 -7.65
C SER A 30 -6.15 -3.75 -8.19
N ARG A 31 -6.39 -2.45 -7.99
CA ARG A 31 -7.58 -1.77 -8.51
C ARG A 31 -7.46 -1.38 -9.98
N GLY A 32 -6.26 -1.50 -10.57
CA GLY A 32 -5.92 -0.73 -11.76
C GLY A 32 -5.90 0.76 -11.43
N LEU A 33 -5.03 1.54 -12.06
CA LEU A 33 -5.13 2.99 -11.98
C LEU A 33 -6.35 3.41 -12.81
N GLU A 34 -7.57 3.30 -12.26
CA GLU A 34 -8.85 3.60 -12.94
C GLU A 34 -8.95 5.05 -13.47
N THR A 35 -7.94 5.88 -13.20
CA THR A 35 -7.84 7.26 -13.67
C THR A 35 -6.94 7.46 -14.91
N LYS A 36 -6.21 6.45 -15.40
CA LYS A 36 -5.37 6.60 -16.62
C LYS A 36 -6.17 6.49 -17.93
N GLY A 37 -7.33 7.15 -17.98
CA GLY A 37 -8.19 7.35 -19.15
C GLY A 37 -9.03 8.63 -19.10
N ALA A 38 -8.92 9.43 -18.03
CA ALA A 38 -9.68 10.67 -17.86
C ALA A 38 -8.84 11.95 -18.09
N VAL A 39 -7.68 11.82 -18.73
CA VAL A 39 -6.96 12.95 -19.32
C VAL A 39 -6.79 12.69 -20.80
N ALA A 40 -7.42 13.61 -21.56
CA ALA A 40 -7.39 13.80 -22.99
C ALA A 40 -5.96 14.00 -23.54
#